data_AF-A0AAV6YA18-F1
#
_entry.id   AF-A0AAV6YA18-F1
#
_cell.length_a   1.000
_cell.length_b   1.000
_cell.length_c   1.000
_cell.angle_alpha   90.00
_cell.angle_beta   90.00
_cell.angle_gamma   90.00
#
_symmetry.space_group_name_H-M   'P 1'
#
loop_
_entity.id
_entity.type
_entity.pdbx_description
1 polymer ?
#
loop_
_entity_poly.entity_id
_entity_poly.type
_entity_poly.pdbx_seq_one_letter_code
_entity_poly.pdbx_strand_id
1 'polypeptide(L)'
;PVKLAVVSRDGQLHLFEHILNGTHKKPLAPSCTVQIATSGSEGSTPAPVPIHCAGFCPDKQSLILYYGSTLQPLIERVVLKTDEPHVCLIRDIKTTLTLRQEMTVTKV
;
A
#
# COMPACT_ATOMS: atom_id res chain seq x y z
N PRO A 1 7.51 20.74 -6.04
CA PRO A 1 7.85 19.75 -4.99
C PRO A 1 7.95 18.36 -5.63
N VAL A 2 8.95 17.57 -5.23
CA VAL A 2 9.10 16.17 -5.62
C VAL A 2 8.26 15.34 -4.67
N LYS A 3 7.37 14.50 -5.21
CA LYS A 3 6.58 13.56 -4.42
C LYS A 3 7.13 12.15 -4.62
N LEU A 4 7.29 11.41 -3.53
CA LEU A 4 7.75 10.02 -3.54
C LEU A 4 6.73 9.14 -2.83
N ALA A 5 6.46 7.99 -3.41
CA ALA A 5 5.65 6.92 -2.85
C ALA A 5 6.58 5.74 -2.59
N VAL A 6 6.71 5.34 -1.33
CA VAL A 6 7.63 4.28 -0.90
C VAL A 6 6.82 3.19 -0.22
N VAL A 7 6.78 2.01 -0.83
CA VAL A 7 6.17 0.83 -0.20
C VAL A 7 7.25 0.10 0.60
N SER A 8 7.01 -0.11 1.88
CA SER A 8 7.91 -0.81 2.80
C SER A 8 7.61 -2.31 2.85
N ARG A 9 8.56 -3.10 3.37
CA ARG A 9 8.45 -4.58 3.43
C ARG A 9 7.27 -5.07 4.28
N ASP A 10 6.85 -4.26 5.26
CA ASP A 10 5.68 -4.53 6.10
C ASP A 10 4.35 -4.19 5.41
N GLY A 11 4.37 -3.78 4.14
CA GLY A 11 3.18 -3.58 3.31
C GLY A 11 2.51 -2.22 3.48
N GLN A 12 3.16 -1.28 4.18
CA GLN A 12 2.71 0.10 4.31
C GLN A 12 3.21 0.97 3.15
N LEU A 13 2.49 2.05 2.85
CA LEU A 13 2.90 3.05 1.89
C LEU A 13 3.22 4.36 2.60
N HIS A 14 4.44 4.86 2.44
CA HIS A 14 4.88 6.15 2.94
C HIS A 14 4.96 7.16 1.79
N LEU A 15 4.27 8.28 1.95
CA LEU A 15 4.34 9.41 1.05
C LEU A 15 5.31 10.43 1.60
N PHE A 16 6.16 10.95 0.72
CA PHE A 16 7.07 12.04 1.02
C PHE A 16 6.84 13.18 0.04
N GLU A 17 6.93 14.40 0.55
CA GLU A 17 6.96 15.60 -0.28
C GLU A 17 8.23 16.38 0.07
N HIS A 18 9.05 16.66 -0.93
CA HIS A 18 10.33 17.32 -0.74
C HIS A 18 10.54 18.44 -1.75
N ILE A 19 11.02 19.59 -1.27
CA ILE A 19 11.47 20.69 -2.11
C ILE A 19 12.97 20.54 -2.28
N LEU A 20 13.43 20.26 -3.50
CA LEU A 20 14.85 20.15 -3.82
C LEU A 20 15.56 21.45 -3.46
N ASN A 21 16.71 21.35 -2.79
CA ASN A 21 17.48 22.49 -2.24
C ASN A 21 16.72 23.34 -1.21
N GLY A 22 15.56 22.88 -0.73
CA GLY A 22 14.82 23.53 0.34
C GLY A 22 15.37 23.20 1.73
N THR A 23 14.95 23.98 2.72
CA THR A 23 15.20 23.68 4.13
C THR A 23 14.25 22.56 4.59
N HIS A 24 14.79 21.56 5.27
CA HIS A 24 13.98 20.49 5.85
C HIS A 24 14.63 19.94 7.11
N LYS A 25 13.81 19.48 8.06
CA LYS A 25 14.30 18.70 9.20
C LYS A 25 14.84 17.36 8.71
N LYS A 26 16.01 16.97 9.23
CA LYS A 26 16.66 15.69 8.97
C LYS A 26 16.51 14.78 10.19
N PRO A 27 16.21 13.48 10.03
CA PRO A 27 15.92 12.80 8.76
C PRO A 27 14.58 13.25 8.16
N LEU A 28 14.43 13.06 6.85
CA LEU A 28 13.17 13.35 6.15
C LEU A 28 12.10 12.35 6.65
N ALA A 29 11.04 12.86 7.27
CA ALA A 29 9.89 12.07 7.70
C ALA A 29 8.82 12.03 6.60
N PRO A 30 8.01 10.94 6.53
CA PRO A 30 6.90 10.87 5.60
C PRO A 30 5.86 11.95 5.94
N SER A 31 5.24 12.53 4.92
CA SER A 31 4.11 13.45 5.07
C SER A 31 2.81 12.71 5.35
N CYS A 32 2.68 11.46 4.89
CA CYS A 32 1.52 10.61 5.14
C CYS A 32 1.93 9.13 5.10
N THR A 33 1.37 8.32 5.98
CA THR A 33 1.48 6.85 5.93
C THR A 33 0.12 6.25 5.66
N VAL A 34 0.06 5.36 4.66
CA VAL A 34 -1.16 4.75 4.15
C VAL A 34 -1.11 3.26 4.41
N GLN A 35 -2.20 2.73 4.94
CA GLN A 35 -2.42 1.30 5.15
C GLN A 35 -3.73 0.88 4.49
N ILE A 36 -3.86 -0.42 4.21
CA ILE A 36 -5.13 -1.01 3.78
C ILE A 36 -5.52 -2.05 4.83
N ALA A 37 -6.80 -2.08 5.19
CA ALA A 37 -7.35 -3.09 6.07
C ALA A 37 -8.66 -3.66 5.50
N THR A 38 -8.99 -4.90 5.88
CA THR A 38 -10.29 -5.47 5.56
C THR A 38 -11.39 -4.77 6.36
N SER A 39 -12.62 -4.77 5.84
CA SER A 39 -13.77 -4.14 6.53
C SER A 39 -14.12 -4.77 7.87
N GLY A 40 -13.66 -6.00 8.15
CA GLY A 40 -14.15 -6.81 9.26
C GLY A 40 -15.63 -7.13 9.05
N SER A 41 -16.00 -8.38 8.78
CA SER A 41 -17.41 -8.77 8.88
C SER A 41 -17.88 -8.57 10.33
N GLU A 42 -19.17 -8.31 10.55
CA GLU A 42 -19.83 -8.16 11.86
C GLU A 42 -19.17 -9.03 12.97
N GLY A 43 -18.32 -8.42 13.80
CA GLY A 43 -17.64 -9.07 14.92
C GLY A 43 -16.20 -9.58 14.69
N SER A 44 -15.63 -9.44 13.49
CA SER A 44 -14.25 -9.82 13.19
C SER A 44 -13.30 -8.60 13.20
N THR A 45 -12.09 -8.79 13.71
CA THR A 45 -11.06 -7.76 13.73
C THR A 45 -10.60 -7.44 12.30
N PRO A 46 -10.59 -6.16 11.88
CA PRO A 46 -9.97 -5.74 10.63
C PRO A 46 -8.54 -6.28 10.50
N ALA A 47 -8.25 -6.91 9.37
CA ALA A 47 -6.93 -7.48 9.11
C ALA A 47 -6.14 -6.58 8.15
N PRO A 48 -4.84 -6.34 8.40
CA PRO A 48 -4.02 -5.55 7.49
C PRO A 48 -3.85 -6.27 6.16
N VAL A 49 -3.86 -5.48 5.08
CA VAL A 49 -3.71 -5.95 3.70
C VAL A 49 -2.43 -5.33 3.12
N PRO A 50 -1.47 -6.13 2.66
CA PRO A 50 -0.20 -5.61 2.18
C PRO A 50 -0.36 -4.87 0.86
N ILE A 51 0.19 -3.67 0.79
CA ILE A 51 0.48 -2.97 -0.46
C ILE A 51 1.80 -3.54 -0.99
N HIS A 52 1.85 -3.97 -2.25
CA HIS A 52 3.10 -4.44 -2.87
C HIS A 52 3.74 -3.37 -3.73
N CYS A 53 2.94 -2.53 -4.39
CA CYS A 53 3.43 -1.45 -5.26
C CYS A 53 2.47 -0.27 -5.22
N ALA A 54 3.02 0.94 -5.39
CA ALA A 54 2.25 2.16 -5.53
C ALA A 54 2.99 3.16 -6.43
N GLY A 55 2.24 4.02 -7.10
CA GLY A 55 2.82 5.10 -7.90
C GLY A 55 1.86 6.27 -8.06
N PHE A 56 2.40 7.47 -8.21
CA PHE A 56 1.58 8.63 -8.56
C PHE A 56 1.09 8.51 -10.01
N CYS A 57 -0.19 8.79 -10.22
CA CYS A 57 -0.74 8.97 -11.55
C CYS A 57 -0.21 10.28 -12.17
N PRO A 58 -0.38 10.49 -13.49
CA PRO A 58 0.09 11.71 -14.17
C PRO A 58 -0.45 13.02 -13.60
N ASP A 59 -1.62 13.00 -12.95
CA ASP A 59 -2.22 14.16 -12.28
C ASP A 59 -1.49 14.59 -10.99
N LYS A 60 -0.57 13.75 -10.46
CA LYS A 60 0.18 13.97 -9.22
C LYS A 60 -0.68 14.17 -7.96
N GLN A 61 -1.96 13.83 -8.05
CA GLN A 61 -2.97 13.93 -6.98
C GLN A 61 -3.51 12.57 -6.60
N SER A 62 -3.60 11.65 -7.57
CA SER A 62 -4.01 10.28 -7.34
C SER A 62 -2.83 9.32 -7.37
N LEU A 63 -3.04 8.18 -6.71
CA LEU A 63 -2.13 7.05 -6.68
C LEU A 63 -2.78 5.86 -7.35
N ILE A 64 -1.99 5.09 -8.09
CA ILE A 64 -2.34 3.70 -8.43
C ILE A 64 -1.73 2.80 -7.36
N LEU A 65 -2.56 1.95 -6.76
CA LEU A 65 -2.17 0.98 -5.74
C LEU A 65 -2.27 -0.44 -6.30
N TYR A 66 -1.33 -1.29 -5.91
CA TYR A 66 -1.33 -2.72 -6.17
C TYR A 66 -1.17 -3.43 -4.83
N TYR A 67 -2.18 -4.18 -4.40
CA TYR A 67 -2.26 -4.70 -3.03
C TYR A 67 -3.03 -6.02 -2.96
N GLY A 68 -2.96 -6.68 -1.79
CA GLY A 68 -3.67 -7.94 -1.54
C GLY A 68 -2.85 -9.17 -1.92
N SER A 69 -3.43 -10.10 -2.69
CA SER A 69 -2.71 -11.31 -3.10
C SER A 69 -1.57 -11.00 -4.07
N THR A 70 -0.44 -11.69 -3.92
CA THR A 70 0.70 -11.55 -4.83
C THR A 70 0.40 -12.09 -6.23
N LEU A 71 -0.40 -13.15 -6.33
CA LEU A 71 -0.76 -13.77 -7.61
C LEU A 71 -2.06 -13.23 -8.21
N GLN A 72 -2.95 -12.68 -7.38
CA GLN A 72 -4.16 -11.99 -7.81
C GLN A 72 -4.27 -10.64 -7.10
N PRO A 73 -3.41 -9.69 -7.48
CA PRO A 73 -3.44 -8.36 -6.92
C PRO A 73 -4.73 -7.64 -7.29
N LEU A 74 -5.14 -6.74 -6.40
CA LEU A 74 -6.10 -5.71 -6.73
C LEU A 74 -5.36 -4.45 -7.16
N ILE A 75 -5.86 -3.83 -8.24
CA ILE A 75 -5.34 -2.57 -8.77
C ILE A 75 -6.44 -1.52 -8.64
N GLU A 76 -6.15 -0.43 -7.93
CA GLU A 76 -7.11 0.65 -7.70
C GLU A 76 -6.43 2.01 -7.85
N ARG A 77 -7.15 2.99 -8.41
CA ARG A 77 -6.75 4.39 -8.36
C ARG A 77 -7.43 5.08 -7.19
N VAL A 78 -6.65 5.68 -6.30
CA VAL A 78 -7.16 6.39 -5.11
C VAL A 78 -6.74 7.85 -5.13
N VAL A 79 -7.59 8.71 -4.59
CA VAL A 79 -7.23 10.09 -4.24
C VAL A 79 -7.16 10.16 -2.72
N LEU A 80 -6.00 10.50 -2.18
CA LEU A 80 -5.82 10.64 -0.75
C LEU A 80 -5.97 12.10 -0.34
N LYS A 81 -6.72 12.34 0.73
CA LYS A 81 -6.66 13.62 1.43
C LYS A 81 -5.43 13.56 2.33
N THR A 82 -4.42 14.37 2.03
CA THR A 82 -3.10 14.34 2.68
C THR A 82 -3.02 15.33 3.85
N ASP A 83 -4.16 15.77 4.38
CA ASP A 83 -4.25 16.55 5.61
C ASP A 83 -3.94 15.71 6.85
N GLU A 84 -4.15 14.39 6.76
CA GLU A 84 -3.87 13.45 7.85
C GLU A 84 -2.51 12.74 7.69
N PRO A 85 -1.71 12.62 8.78
CA PRO A 85 -0.42 11.92 8.76
C PRO A 85 -0.57 10.40 8.60
N HIS A 86 -1.76 9.86 8.92
CA HIS A 86 -2.07 8.43 8.81
C HIS A 86 -3.43 8.24 8.14
N VAL A 87 -3.47 7.39 7.11
CA VAL A 87 -4.70 7.05 6.38
C VAL A 87 -4.84 5.53 6.33
N CYS A 88 -6.00 5.03 6.73
CA CYS A 88 -6.36 3.61 6.58
C CYS A 88 -7.49 3.46 5.57
N LEU A 89 -7.21 2.73 4.48
CA LEU A 89 -8.16 2.42 3.43
C LEU A 89 -8.85 1.10 3.77
N ILE A 90 -10.16 1.15 3.98
CA ILE A 90 -10.96 -0.05 4.26
C ILE A 90 -11.44 -0.67 2.95
N ARG A 91 -11.20 -1.97 2.74
CA ARG A 91 -11.59 -2.70 1.52
C ARG A 91 -12.19 -4.06 1.85
N ASP A 92 -13.26 -4.44 1.17
CA ASP A 92 -13.74 -5.83 1.17
C ASP A 92 -12.94 -6.61 0.13
N ILE A 93 -12.12 -7.57 0.58
CA ILE A 93 -11.22 -8.34 -0.27
C ILE A 93 -11.69 -9.78 -0.31
N LYS A 94 -12.10 -10.22 -1.49
CA LYS A 94 -12.49 -11.61 -1.76
C LYS A 94 -11.41 -12.29 -2.58
N THR A 95 -10.59 -13.12 -1.95
CA THR A 95 -9.63 -13.98 -2.64
C THR A 95 -10.33 -15.24 -3.15
N THR A 96 -10.26 -15.50 -4.45
CA THR A 96 -10.88 -16.68 -5.07
C THR A 96 -9.84 -17.70 -5.56
N LEU A 97 -8.57 -17.31 -5.66
CA LEU A 97 -7.50 -18.23 -6.01
C LEU A 97 -7.19 -19.21 -4.87
N THR A 98 -7.27 -20.50 -5.19
CA THR A 98 -6.74 -21.58 -4.37
C THR A 98 -5.52 -22.18 -5.08
N LEU A 99 -4.34 -22.04 -4.49
CA LEU A 99 -3.12 -22.65 -5.00
C LEU A 99 -2.94 -24.02 -4.36
N ARG A 100 -2.73 -25.04 -5.20
CA ARG A 100 -2.23 -26.34 -4.76
C ARG A 100 -0.79 -26.45 -5.23
N GLN A 101 0.14 -26.54 -4.29
CA GLN A 101 1.56 -26.76 -4.59
C GLN A 101 1.84 -28.26 -4.43
N GLU A 102 2.00 -28.96 -5.55
CA GLU A 102 2.51 -30.33 -5.53
C GLU A 102 4.04 -30.27 -5.36
N MET A 103 4.54 -30.67 -4.20
CA MET A 103 5.98 -30.84 -3.99
C MET A 103 6.42 -32.21 -4.50
N THR A 104 7.11 -32.24 -5.64
CA THR A 104 7.85 -33.43 -6.07
C THR A 104 9.15 -33.52 -5.28
N VAL A 105 9.26 -34.57 -4.45
CA VAL A 105 10.50 -34.85 -3.72
C VAL A 105 11.50 -35.45 -4.71
N THR A 106 12.50 -34.67 -5.11
CA THR A 106 13.70 -35.21 -5.77
C THR A 106 14.66 -35.74 -4.71
N LYS A 107 14.97 -37.05 -4.75
CA LYS A 107 16.05 -37.64 -3.94
C LYS A 107 17.40 -37.08 -4.39
N VAL A 108 18.22 -36.70 -3.41
CA VAL A 108 19.66 -36.42 -3.57
C VAL A 108 20.45 -37.69 -3.29
#